data_AF-F3FX46-F1
#
_entry.id   AF-F3FX46-F1
#
_cell.length_a   1.000
_cell.length_b   1.000
_cell.length_c   1.000
_cell.angle_alpha   90.00
_cell.angle_beta   90.00
_cell.angle_gamma   90.00
#
_symmetry.space_group_name_H-M   'P 1'
#
loop_
_entity.id
_entity.type
_entity.pdbx_description
1 polymer ?
#
loop_
_entity_poly.entity_id
_entity_poly.type
_entity_poly.pdbx_seq_one_letter_code
_entity_poly.pdbx_strand_id
1 'polypeptide(L)' 'GRVCGYMQTALKNLLIALEQSPDTALDSLPILPADELEQLLLGFNDTALDYPQQQTIHGLFEAQAERTPDALAVI' A
#
# COMPACT_ATOMS: atom_id res chain seq x y z
N GLY A 1 -12.51 -20.74 -4.74
CA GLY A 1 -12.21 -20.25 -3.37
C GLY A 1 -10.80 -19.70 -3.32
N ARG A 2 -10.47 -18.82 -2.36
CA ARG A 2 -9.16 -18.13 -2.28
C ARG A 2 -7.97 -19.09 -2.28
N VAL A 3 -8.05 -20.17 -1.49
CA VAL A 3 -7.01 -21.21 -1.42
C VAL A 3 -6.76 -21.88 -2.78
N CYS A 4 -7.81 -22.14 -3.57
CA CYS A 4 -7.64 -22.72 -4.91
C CYS A 4 -6.90 -21.76 -5.85
N GLY A 5 -7.15 -20.45 -5.75
CA GLY A 5 -6.43 -19.44 -6.53
C GLY A 5 -4.94 -19.41 -6.17
N TYR A 6 -4.62 -19.53 -4.89
CA TYR A 6 -3.21 -19.54 -4.43
C TYR A 6 -2.49 -20.79 -4.89
N MET A 7 -3.13 -21.95 -4.75
CA MET A 7 -2.60 -23.21 -5.26
C MET A 7 -2.36 -23.13 -6.77
N GLN A 8 -3.32 -22.62 -7.54
CA GLN A 8 -3.15 -22.48 -9.00
C GLN A 8 -1.97 -21.59 -9.37
N THR A 9 -1.82 -20.44 -8.71
CA THR A 9 -0.69 -19.51 -8.93
C THR A 9 0.64 -20.15 -8.53
N ALA A 10 0.70 -20.81 -7.38
CA ALA A 10 1.89 -21.51 -6.91
C ALA A 10 2.33 -22.63 -7.86
N LEU A 11 1.40 -23.48 -8.32
CA LEU A 11 1.71 -24.52 -9.31
C LEU A 11 2.19 -23.95 -10.65
N LYS A 12 1.57 -22.86 -11.11
CA LYS A 12 2.00 -22.18 -12.35
C LYS A 12 3.41 -21.63 -12.23
N ASN A 13 3.71 -20.94 -11.13
CA ASN A 13 5.03 -20.35 -10.91
C ASN A 13 6.11 -21.42 -10.66
N LEU A 14 5.75 -22.55 -10.06
CA LEU A 14 6.62 -23.71 -9.96
C LEU A 14 6.99 -24.27 -11.34
N LEU A 15 6.01 -24.44 -12.23
CA LEU A 15 6.27 -24.91 -13.60
C LEU A 15 7.22 -23.97 -14.36
N ILE A 16 6.98 -22.66 -14.26
CA ILE A 16 7.84 -21.63 -14.88
C ILE A 16 9.25 -21.69 -14.31
N ALA A 17 9.39 -21.80 -12.98
CA ALA A 17 10.70 -21.89 -12.34
C ALA A 17 11.46 -23.13 -12.76
N LEU A 18 10.80 -24.30 -12.85
CA LEU A 18 11.43 -25.52 -13.34
C LEU A 18 11.91 -25.41 -14.80
N GLU A 19 11.18 -24.67 -15.65
CA GLU A 19 11.54 -24.47 -17.06
C GLU A 19 12.69 -23.46 -17.23
N GLN A 20 12.66 -22.34 -16.49
CA GLN A 20 13.58 -21.22 -16.71
C GLN A 20 14.77 -21.19 -15.75
N SER A 21 14.60 -21.63 -14.51
CA SER A 21 15.60 -21.51 -13.44
C SER A 21 15.33 -22.54 -12.33
N PRO A 22 15.64 -23.82 -12.57
CA PRO A 22 15.27 -24.92 -11.68
C PRO A 22 15.92 -24.83 -10.29
N ASP A 23 17.03 -24.09 -10.15
CA ASP A 23 17.69 -23.82 -8.88
C ASP A 23 17.01 -22.71 -8.04
N THR A 24 15.89 -22.14 -8.52
CA THR A 24 15.12 -21.14 -7.76
C THR A 24 14.62 -21.75 -6.44
N ALA A 25 14.85 -21.04 -5.35
CA ALA A 25 14.37 -21.43 -4.03
C ALA A 25 12.82 -21.47 -4.01
N LEU A 26 12.26 -22.56 -3.48
CA LEU A 26 10.82 -22.80 -3.46
C LEU A 26 10.06 -21.72 -2.66
N ASP A 27 10.65 -21.21 -1.58
CA ASP A 27 10.08 -20.15 -0.74
C ASP A 27 10.02 -18.78 -1.41
N SER A 28 10.77 -18.59 -2.49
CA SER A 28 10.79 -17.32 -3.25
C SER A 28 9.73 -17.28 -4.35
N LEU A 29 8.98 -18.36 -4.59
CA LEU A 29 7.96 -18.39 -5.62
C LEU A 29 6.69 -17.63 -5.18
N PRO A 30 6.20 -16.69 -6.00
CA PRO A 30 4.97 -15.97 -5.66
C PRO A 30 3.77 -16.91 -5.68
N ILE A 31 2.99 -16.90 -4.61
CA ILE A 31 1.74 -17.68 -4.50
C ILE A 31 0.48 -16.82 -4.66
N LEU A 32 0.64 -15.50 -4.60
CA LEU A 32 -0.46 -14.56 -4.65
C LEU A 32 -0.85 -14.25 -6.10
N PRO A 33 -2.14 -14.30 -6.47
CA PRO A 33 -2.61 -13.88 -7.78
C PRO A 33 -2.25 -12.42 -8.07
N ALA A 34 -2.00 -12.10 -9.33
CA ALA A 34 -1.55 -10.77 -9.75
C ALA A 34 -2.53 -9.66 -9.34
N ASP A 35 -3.84 -9.88 -9.52
CA ASP A 35 -4.85 -8.89 -9.15
C ASP A 35 -4.89 -8.61 -7.64
N GLU A 36 -4.68 -9.63 -6.81
CA GLU A 36 -4.62 -9.46 -5.35
C GLU A 36 -3.32 -8.78 -4.92
N LEU A 37 -2.21 -9.09 -5.57
CA LEU A 37 -0.94 -8.38 -5.35
C LEU A 37 -1.06 -6.89 -5.72
N GLU A 38 -1.69 -6.57 -6.86
CA GLU A 38 -1.95 -5.20 -7.30
C GLU A 38 -2.81 -4.45 -6.29
N GLN A 39 -3.85 -5.10 -5.78
CA GLN A 39 -4.72 -4.51 -4.76
C GLN A 39 -3.91 -4.19 -3.49
N LEU A 40 -3.06 -5.11 -3.01
CA LEU A 40 -2.22 -4.89 -1.82
C LEU A 40 -1.19 -3.77 -2.02
N LEU A 41 -0.57 -3.69 -3.20
CA LEU A 41 0.51 -2.74 -3.45
C LEU A 41 0.00 -1.36 -3.87
N LEU A 42 -1.09 -1.28 -4.62
CA LEU A 42 -1.62 -0.04 -5.19
C LEU A 42 -2.95 0.32 -4.55
N GLY A 43 -3.95 -0.56 -4.63
CA GLY A 43 -5.32 -0.24 -4.20
C GLY A 43 -5.41 0.19 -2.72
N PHE A 44 -4.75 -0.53 -1.81
CA PHE A 44 -4.73 -0.14 -0.39
C PHE A 44 -3.79 1.03 -0.08
N ASN A 45 -2.80 1.29 -0.92
CA ASN A 45 -1.81 2.36 -0.71
C ASN A 45 -2.14 3.63 -1.50
N ASP A 46 -3.33 3.71 -2.12
CA ASP A 46 -3.80 4.90 -2.82
C ASP A 46 -4.28 5.97 -1.82
N THR A 47 -3.34 6.46 -1.01
CA THR A 47 -3.55 7.50 0.01
C THR A 47 -2.96 8.85 -0.43
N ALA A 48 -2.64 8.98 -1.71
CA ALA A 48 -2.09 10.21 -2.26
C ALA A 48 -3.16 11.30 -2.23
N LEU A 49 -2.94 12.32 -1.41
CA LEU A 49 -3.78 13.51 -1.35
C LEU A 49 -2.89 14.73 -1.54
N ASP A 50 -3.41 15.72 -2.26
CA ASP A 50 -2.77 17.03 -2.38
C ASP A 50 -2.73 17.69 -1.00
N TYR A 51 -1.57 17.60 -0.35
CA TYR A 51 -1.28 18.31 0.87
C TYR A 51 -0.57 19.62 0.53
N PRO A 52 -1.02 20.78 1.04
CA PRO A 52 -0.36 22.06 0.77
C PRO A 52 1.00 22.11 1.49
N GLN A 53 2.04 21.63 0.81
CA GLN A 53 3.42 21.56 1.34
C GLN A 53 4.04 22.94 1.62
N GLN A 54 3.44 24.01 1.07
CA GLN A 54 3.90 25.38 1.27
C GLN A 54 3.41 25.99 2.60
N GLN A 55 2.44 25.37 3.28
CA GLN A 55 2.01 25.82 4.60
C GLN A 55 2.70 24.99 5.67
N THR A 56 3.35 25.70 6.58
CA THR A 56 3.92 25.10 7.79
C THR A 56 2.81 24.83 8.79
N ILE A 57 3.01 23.85 9.66
CA ILE A 57 2.07 23.58 10.76
C ILE A 57 1.87 24.85 11.60
N HIS A 58 2.93 25.58 11.96
CA HIS A 58 2.79 26.82 12.72
C HIS A 58 1.96 27.89 12.00
N GLY A 59 2.10 28.05 10.67
CA GLY A 59 1.30 28.99 9.90
C GLY A 59 -0.19 28.62 9.88
N LEU A 60 -0.51 27.33 9.86
CA LEU A 60 -1.90 26.85 10.01
C LEU A 60 -2.47 27.18 11.40
N PHE A 61 -1.67 27.02 12.45
CA PHE A 61 -2.06 27.36 13.81
C PHE A 61 -2.27 28.87 13.99
N GLU A 62 -1.38 29.71 13.46
CA GLU A 62 -1.51 31.18 13.50
C GLU A 62 -2.77 31.64 12.76
N ALA A 63 -2.99 31.18 11.53
CA ALA A 63 -4.19 31.51 10.76
C ALA A 63 -5.48 31.05 11.47
N GLN A 64 -5.45 29.94 12.19
CA GLN A 64 -6.59 29.47 12.98
C GLN A 64 -6.82 30.32 14.23
N ALA A 65 -5.75 30.74 14.92
CA ALA A 65 -5.84 31.64 16.07
C ALA A 65 -6.40 33.01 15.68
N GLU A 66 -6.01 33.55 14.52
CA GLU A 66 -6.57 34.80 13.99
C GLU A 66 -8.05 34.66 13.63
N ARG A 67 -8.45 33.52 13.05
CA ARG A 67 -9.84 33.29 12.62
C ARG A 67 -10.79 33.11 13.79
N THR A 68 -10.35 32.47 14.87
CA THR A 68 -11.18 32.17 16.05
C THR A 68 -10.41 32.45 17.34
N PRO A 69 -10.21 33.72 17.72
CA PRO A 69 -9.34 34.08 18.83
C PRO A 69 -9.90 33.69 20.20
N ASP A 70 -11.23 33.73 20.37
CA ASP A 70 -11.89 33.41 21.65
C ASP A 70 -12.21 31.91 21.82
N ALA A 71 -11.83 31.07 20.84
CA ALA A 71 -12.06 29.63 20.93
C ALA A 71 -11.04 28.98 21.88
N LEU A 72 -11.54 28.24 22.87
CA LEU A 72 -10.70 27.49 23.78
C LEU A 72 -9.95 26.38 23.02
N ALA A 73 -8.61 26.48 22.99
CA ALA A 73 -7.76 25.58 22.22
C ALA A 73 -7.21 24.39 23.02
N VAL A 74 -7.10 24.49 24.35
CA VAL A 74 -6.55 23.45 25.23
C VAL A 74 -7.18 23.53 26.62
N ILE A 75 -7.33 22.37 27.28
CA ILE A 75 -7.81 22.20 28.66
C ILE A 75 -6.72 21.63 29.55
#